data_AF-A0A245ZTS8-F1
#
_entry.id   AF-A0A245ZTS8-F1
#
_cell.length_a   1.000
_cell.length_b   1.000
_cell.length_c   1.000
_cell.angle_alpha   90.00
_cell.angle_beta   90.00
_cell.angle_gamma   90.00
#
_symmetry.space_group_name_H-M   'P 1'
#
loop_
_entity.id
_entity.type
_entity.pdbx_description
1 polymer ?
#
loop_
_entity_poly.entity_id
_entity_poly.type
_entity_poly.pdbx_seq_one_letter_code
_entity_poly.pdbx_strand_id
1 'polypeptide(L)'
;MTATATAIWIVRSLIFLVAAIPTCLFAVRRGGSPERIVAALICLAVIATSLIPPHTWRGVVAPLLVIDAVMLAGLVGVALFADRFWPIYFAAVQLLTVGVHGVRAYDASVLPSVYARLAGELAYLTLAILAIGTWRHVKRGPEADWSWQVGDECRATDAR
;
A
#
# COMPACT_ATOMS: atom_id res chain seq x y z
N MET A 1 -23.52 -23.67 -0.14
CA MET A 1 -23.21 -22.33 -0.70
C MET A 1 -21.88 -21.74 -0.20
N THR A 2 -21.04 -22.49 0.53
CA THR A 2 -19.77 -22.01 1.12
C THR A 2 -18.54 -22.22 0.22
N ALA A 3 -18.55 -23.25 -0.63
CA ALA A 3 -17.43 -23.57 -1.53
C ALA A 3 -17.17 -22.48 -2.59
N THR A 4 -18.24 -21.94 -3.20
CA THR A 4 -18.15 -20.91 -4.23
C THR A 4 -17.62 -19.58 -3.69
N ALA A 5 -18.10 -19.17 -2.51
CA ALA A 5 -17.62 -17.95 -1.86
C ALA A 5 -16.13 -18.05 -1.52
N THR A 6 -15.70 -19.19 -0.97
CA THR A 6 -14.28 -19.43 -0.62
C THR A 6 -13.40 -19.45 -1.86
N ALA A 7 -13.86 -20.08 -2.95
CA ALA A 7 -13.13 -20.07 -4.23
C ALA A 7 -12.96 -18.65 -4.79
N ILE A 8 -13.99 -17.80 -4.74
CA ILE A 8 -13.90 -16.39 -5.18
C ILE A 8 -12.85 -15.62 -4.36
N TRP A 9 -12.81 -15.84 -3.04
CA TRP A 9 -11.81 -15.21 -2.16
C TRP A 9 -10.38 -15.63 -2.51
N ILE A 10 -10.16 -16.92 -2.74
CA ILE A 10 -8.86 -17.46 -3.14
C ILE A 10 -8.44 -16.88 -4.48
N VAL A 11 -9.32 -16.92 -5.48
CA VAL A 11 -9.02 -16.40 -6.82
C VAL A 11 -8.66 -14.91 -6.77
N ARG A 12 -9.43 -14.08 -6.06
CA ARG A 12 -9.11 -12.65 -5.89
C ARG A 12 -7.77 -12.44 -5.21
N SER A 13 -7.47 -13.20 -4.17
CA SER A 13 -6.19 -13.10 -3.45
C SER A 13 -5.00 -13.49 -4.34
N LEU A 14 -5.16 -14.55 -5.16
CA LEU A 14 -4.14 -14.96 -6.13
C LEU A 14 -3.92 -13.90 -7.21
N ILE A 15 -5.00 -13.31 -7.74
CA ILE A 15 -4.90 -12.22 -8.72
C ILE A 15 -4.15 -11.03 -8.11
N PHE A 16 -4.50 -10.64 -6.89
CA PHE A 16 -3.80 -9.58 -6.19
C PHE A 16 -2.30 -9.90 -6.02
N LEU A 17 -1.94 -11.11 -5.58
CA LEU A 17 -0.52 -11.49 -5.41
C LEU A 17 0.25 -11.48 -6.74
N VAL A 18 -0.38 -11.96 -7.82
CA VAL A 18 0.19 -11.93 -9.17
C VAL A 18 0.41 -10.51 -9.67
N ALA A 19 -0.39 -9.54 -9.22
CA ALA A 19 -0.15 -8.12 -9.50
C ALA A 19 0.86 -7.49 -8.54
N ALA A 20 0.78 -7.81 -7.24
CA ALA A 20 1.57 -7.18 -6.19
C ALA A 20 3.04 -7.56 -6.28
N ILE A 21 3.35 -8.85 -6.50
CA ILE A 21 4.74 -9.35 -6.53
C ILE A 21 5.54 -8.67 -7.66
N PRO A 22 5.10 -8.66 -8.93
CA PRO A 22 5.82 -7.95 -9.98
C PRO A 22 5.90 -6.45 -9.73
N THR A 23 4.85 -5.82 -9.22
CA THR A 23 4.83 -4.38 -8.92
C THR A 23 5.89 -4.02 -7.87
N CYS A 24 5.90 -4.73 -6.74
CA CYS A 24 6.88 -4.49 -5.67
C CYS A 24 8.30 -4.81 -6.16
N LEU A 25 8.47 -5.88 -6.94
CA LEU A 25 9.77 -6.25 -7.50
C LEU A 25 10.29 -5.22 -8.51
N PHE A 26 9.40 -4.65 -9.31
CA PHE A 26 9.71 -3.55 -10.23
C PHE A 26 10.13 -2.31 -9.45
N ALA A 27 9.38 -1.91 -8.43
CA ALA A 27 9.71 -0.79 -7.55
C ALA A 27 11.06 -0.97 -6.83
N VAL A 28 11.32 -2.16 -6.29
CA VAL A 28 12.58 -2.46 -5.61
C VAL A 28 13.78 -2.40 -6.56
N ARG A 29 13.65 -2.95 -7.77
CA ARG A 29 14.76 -3.03 -8.73
C ARG A 29 15.02 -1.76 -9.50
N ARG A 30 13.98 -0.98 -9.77
CA ARG A 30 14.03 0.14 -10.72
C ARG A 30 13.56 1.47 -10.15
N GLY A 31 13.01 1.50 -8.94
CA GLY A 31 12.58 2.71 -8.25
C GLY A 31 13.68 3.33 -7.37
N GLY A 32 13.44 4.57 -6.96
CA GLY A 32 14.24 5.29 -5.97
C GLY A 32 13.82 4.94 -4.54
N SER A 33 14.31 5.71 -3.56
CA SER A 33 14.01 5.46 -2.16
C SER A 33 12.51 5.49 -1.84
N PRO A 34 11.71 6.47 -2.35
CA PRO A 34 10.27 6.48 -2.12
C PRO A 34 9.56 5.21 -2.63
N GLU A 35 9.86 4.78 -3.85
CA GLU A 35 9.26 3.59 -4.45
C GLU A 35 9.61 2.31 -3.68
N ARG A 36 10.87 2.18 -3.23
CA ARG A 36 11.35 1.03 -2.44
C ARG A 36 10.68 0.95 -1.08
N ILE A 37 10.52 2.09 -0.40
CA ILE A 37 9.85 2.15 0.91
C ILE A 37 8.38 1.79 0.77
N VAL A 38 7.69 2.33 -0.25
CA VAL A 38 6.28 1.97 -0.50
C VAL A 38 6.13 0.49 -0.85
N ALA A 39 7.05 -0.07 -1.64
CA ALA A 39 7.07 -1.52 -1.89
C ALA A 39 7.24 -2.34 -0.60
N ALA A 40 8.14 -1.90 0.30
CA ALA A 40 8.31 -2.54 1.60
C ALA A 40 7.04 -2.44 2.47
N LEU A 41 6.38 -1.28 2.51
CA LEU A 41 5.10 -1.10 3.21
C LEU A 41 4.02 -2.06 2.68
N ILE A 42 3.90 -2.21 1.35
CA ILE A 42 2.96 -3.16 0.73
C ILE A 42 3.31 -4.60 1.15
N CYS A 43 4.58 -5.00 1.05
CA CYS A 43 5.01 -6.34 1.45
C CYS A 43 4.68 -6.62 2.92
N LEU A 44 4.95 -5.67 3.81
CA LEU A 44 4.62 -5.78 5.23
C LEU A 44 3.11 -5.89 5.44
N ALA A 45 2.30 -5.08 4.76
CA ALA A 45 0.84 -5.14 4.86
C ALA A 45 0.28 -6.47 4.36
N VAL A 46 0.82 -7.02 3.27
CA VAL A 46 0.43 -8.34 2.72
C VAL A 46 0.77 -9.45 3.70
N ILE A 47 1.98 -9.44 4.27
CA ILE A 47 2.40 -10.43 5.27
C ILE A 47 1.54 -10.30 6.53
N ALA A 48 1.35 -9.09 7.06
CA ALA A 48 0.54 -8.88 8.25
C ALA A 48 -0.91 -9.33 8.03
N THR A 49 -1.47 -9.05 6.85
CA THR A 49 -2.84 -9.45 6.50
C THR A 49 -2.98 -10.96 6.38
N SER A 50 -1.99 -11.67 5.85
CA SER A 50 -2.04 -13.13 5.70
C SER A 50 -1.96 -13.89 7.03
N LEU A 51 -1.45 -13.23 8.08
CA LEU A 51 -1.40 -13.77 9.44
C LEU A 51 -2.72 -13.57 10.21
N ILE A 52 -3.67 -12.79 9.70
CA ILE A 52 -4.96 -12.59 10.34
C ILE A 52 -5.81 -13.87 10.22
N PRO A 53 -6.29 -14.45 11.34
CA PRO A 53 -7.17 -15.61 11.29
C PRO A 53 -8.46 -15.35 10.50
N PRO A 54 -9.14 -16.41 10.03
CA PRO A 54 -10.46 -16.28 9.42
C PRO A 54 -11.40 -15.47 10.31
N HIS A 55 -12.02 -14.44 9.73
CA HIS A 55 -12.86 -13.50 10.46
C HIS A 55 -14.18 -13.30 9.72
N THR A 56 -15.18 -12.79 10.45
CA THR A 56 -16.44 -12.39 9.84
C THR A 56 -16.41 -10.91 9.51
N TRP A 57 -16.84 -10.54 8.31
CA TRP A 57 -17.00 -9.15 7.88
C TRP A 57 -18.24 -8.46 8.50
N ARG A 58 -18.81 -9.02 9.58
CA ARG A 58 -20.01 -8.53 10.27
C ARG A 58 -19.72 -7.37 11.24
N GLY A 59 -18.45 -7.10 11.52
CA GLY A 59 -18.01 -5.96 12.31
C GLY A 59 -16.73 -5.38 11.70
N VAL A 60 -16.23 -4.31 12.32
CA VAL A 60 -14.91 -3.76 11.97
C VAL A 60 -13.85 -4.82 12.27
N VAL A 61 -13.02 -5.13 11.27
CA VAL A 61 -11.89 -6.04 11.45
C VAL A 61 -10.70 -5.24 11.95
N ALA A 62 -10.60 -5.07 13.28
CA ALA A 62 -9.62 -4.19 13.91
C ALA A 62 -8.16 -4.43 13.47
N PRO A 63 -7.67 -5.68 13.29
CA PRO A 63 -6.32 -5.90 12.78
C PRO A 63 -6.09 -5.33 11.37
N LEU A 64 -7.08 -5.40 10.48
CA LEU A 64 -6.99 -4.80 9.15
C LEU A 64 -6.96 -3.27 9.22
N LEU A 65 -7.81 -2.67 10.07
CA LEU A 65 -7.78 -1.23 10.30
C LEU A 65 -6.41 -0.75 10.79
N VAL A 66 -5.78 -1.49 11.70
CA VAL A 66 -4.43 -1.15 12.19
C VAL A 66 -3.40 -1.22 11.07
N ILE A 67 -3.43 -2.28 10.24
CA ILE A 67 -2.54 -2.41 9.08
C ILE A 67 -2.74 -1.24 8.12
N ASP A 68 -3.99 -0.92 7.79
CA ASP A 68 -4.32 0.16 6.86
C ASP A 68 -3.91 1.54 7.39
N ALA A 69 -4.04 1.76 8.70
CA ALA A 69 -3.63 3.00 9.36
C ALA A 69 -2.11 3.14 9.44
N VAL A 70 -1.38 2.06 9.75
CA VAL A 70 0.10 2.06 9.73
C VAL A 70 0.62 2.30 8.32
N MET A 71 0.03 1.64 7.32
CA MET A 71 0.37 1.86 5.92
C MET A 71 0.08 3.30 5.49
N LEU A 72 -1.08 3.86 5.88
CA LEU A 72 -1.41 5.27 5.64
C LEU A 72 -0.37 6.20 6.27
N ALA A 73 0.01 5.99 7.52
CA ALA A 73 1.02 6.81 8.19
C ALA A 73 2.38 6.75 7.48
N GLY A 74 2.80 5.55 7.07
CA GLY A 74 4.02 5.37 6.27
C GLY A 74 3.95 6.10 4.92
N LEU A 75 2.83 6.03 4.23
CA LEU A 75 2.61 6.71 2.95
C LEU A 75 2.56 8.24 3.09
N VAL A 76 1.95 8.75 4.16
CA VAL A 76 1.97 10.18 4.49
C VAL A 76 3.41 10.63 4.75
N GLY A 77 4.19 9.85 5.51
CA GLY A 77 5.61 10.10 5.70
C GLY A 77 6.35 10.18 4.35
N VAL A 78 6.19 9.18 3.48
CA VAL A 78 6.79 9.21 2.14
C VAL A 78 6.32 10.42 1.34
N ALA A 79 5.04 10.77 1.36
CA ALA A 79 4.47 11.89 0.60
C ALA A 79 4.97 13.26 1.08
N LEU A 80 5.30 13.39 2.36
CA LEU A 80 5.85 14.64 2.92
C LEU A 80 7.32 14.86 2.55
N PHE A 81 8.09 13.79 2.35
CA PHE A 81 9.53 13.86 2.10
C PHE A 81 9.95 13.55 0.66
N ALA A 82 9.09 12.93 -0.14
CA ALA A 82 9.39 12.65 -1.54
C ALA A 82 9.12 13.89 -2.40
N ASP A 83 10.08 14.26 -3.26
CA ASP A 83 9.89 15.28 -4.31
C ASP A 83 9.08 14.73 -5.51
N ARG A 84 7.97 14.04 -5.19
CA ARG A 84 7.14 13.30 -6.14
C ARG A 84 5.70 13.48 -5.73
N PHE A 85 4.82 13.81 -6.68
CA PHE A 85 3.38 13.91 -6.42
C PHE A 85 2.68 12.54 -6.30
N TRP A 86 3.28 11.48 -6.86
CA TRP A 86 2.60 10.18 -6.95
C TRP A 86 2.24 9.55 -5.58
N PRO A 87 3.08 9.66 -4.52
CA PRO A 87 2.75 9.10 -3.20
C PRO A 87 1.52 9.74 -2.56
N ILE A 88 1.18 11.00 -2.89
CA ILE A 88 -0.03 11.67 -2.39
C ILE A 88 -1.29 10.96 -2.88
N TYR A 89 -1.34 10.57 -4.16
CA TYR A 89 -2.47 9.80 -4.69
C TYR A 89 -2.60 8.45 -4.00
N PHE A 90 -1.47 7.78 -3.74
CA PHE A 90 -1.48 6.52 -2.99
C PHE A 90 -2.04 6.75 -1.58
N ALA A 91 -1.51 7.74 -0.84
CA ALA A 91 -1.98 8.07 0.50
C ALA A 91 -3.48 8.41 0.52
N ALA A 92 -4.00 9.11 -0.49
CA ALA A 92 -5.42 9.40 -0.62
C ALA A 92 -6.27 8.11 -0.80
N VAL A 93 -5.84 7.18 -1.65
CA VAL A 93 -6.51 5.89 -1.81
C VAL A 93 -6.44 5.08 -0.51
N GLN A 94 -5.30 5.10 0.19
CA GLN A 94 -5.17 4.42 1.47
C GLN A 94 -6.05 5.06 2.56
N LEU A 95 -6.22 6.37 2.54
CA LEU A 95 -7.15 7.08 3.43
C LEU A 95 -8.60 6.66 3.13
N LEU A 96 -8.96 6.44 1.86
CA LEU A 96 -10.26 5.86 1.51
C LEU A 96 -10.43 4.46 2.08
N THR A 97 -9.39 3.62 2.03
CA THR A 97 -9.41 2.28 2.65
C THR A 97 -9.65 2.36 4.16
N VAL A 98 -8.97 3.26 4.87
CA VAL A 98 -9.24 3.55 6.28
C VAL A 98 -10.68 4.04 6.48
N GLY A 99 -11.17 4.91 5.60
CA GLY A 99 -12.53 5.41 5.59
C GLY A 99 -13.58 4.30 5.42
N VAL A 100 -13.30 3.24 4.66
CA VAL A 100 -14.18 2.07 4.51
C VAL A 100 -14.41 1.37 5.86
N HIS A 101 -13.38 1.27 6.72
CA HIS A 101 -13.54 0.80 8.10
C HIS A 101 -14.34 1.77 8.95
N GLY A 102 -14.11 3.08 8.80
CA GLY A 102 -14.86 4.12 9.49
C GLY A 102 -16.36 4.10 9.17
N VAL A 103 -16.72 3.91 7.91
CA VAL A 103 -18.11 3.73 7.47
C VAL A 103 -18.72 2.49 8.11
N ARG A 104 -17.99 1.36 8.16
CA ARG A 104 -18.47 0.15 8.85
C ARG A 104 -18.64 0.35 10.36
N ALA A 105 -17.78 1.16 10.97
CA ALA A 105 -17.86 1.49 12.40
C ALA A 105 -19.07 2.38 12.70
N TYR A 106 -19.37 3.32 11.80
CA TYR A 106 -20.50 4.25 11.92
C TYR A 106 -21.84 3.57 11.63
N ASP A 107 -21.90 2.77 10.57
CA ASP A 107 -23.11 2.08 10.14
C ASP A 107 -22.89 0.56 10.02
N ALA A 108 -23.36 -0.16 11.03
CA ALA A 108 -23.29 -1.62 11.07
C ALA A 108 -24.25 -2.31 10.07
N SER A 109 -25.23 -1.56 9.51
CA SER A 109 -26.21 -2.08 8.55
C SER A 109 -25.64 -2.25 7.14
N VAL A 110 -24.49 -1.64 6.86
CA VAL A 110 -23.74 -1.84 5.61
C VAL A 110 -23.58 -3.35 5.35
N LEU A 111 -23.73 -3.77 4.10
CA LEU A 111 -23.59 -5.19 3.78
C LEU A 111 -22.13 -5.65 3.98
N PRO A 112 -21.88 -6.75 4.73
CA PRO A 112 -20.53 -7.29 4.94
C PRO A 112 -19.75 -7.52 3.64
N SER A 113 -20.44 -7.95 2.58
CA SER A 113 -19.84 -8.17 1.27
C SER A 113 -19.37 -6.88 0.59
N VAL A 114 -20.07 -5.76 0.78
CA VAL A 114 -19.69 -4.45 0.22
C VAL A 114 -18.46 -3.92 0.95
N TYR A 115 -18.47 -3.98 2.29
CA TYR A 115 -17.32 -3.63 3.12
C TYR A 115 -16.06 -4.41 2.71
N ALA A 116 -16.18 -5.74 2.62
CA ALA A 116 -15.07 -6.62 2.26
C ALA A 116 -14.57 -6.43 0.82
N ARG A 117 -15.46 -6.06 -0.11
CA ARG A 117 -15.09 -5.76 -1.51
C ARG A 117 -14.37 -4.43 -1.61
N LEU A 118 -14.95 -3.34 -1.10
CA LEU A 118 -14.35 -2.01 -1.20
C LEU A 118 -12.95 -1.97 -0.58
N ALA A 119 -12.76 -2.57 0.61
CA ALA A 119 -11.46 -2.66 1.25
C ALA A 119 -10.43 -3.39 0.36
N GLY A 120 -10.83 -4.47 -0.32
CA GLY A 120 -9.93 -5.21 -1.21
C GLY A 120 -9.71 -4.56 -2.59
N GLU A 121 -10.73 -3.96 -3.19
CA GLU A 121 -10.64 -3.43 -4.55
C GLU A 121 -9.76 -2.16 -4.63
N LEU A 122 -9.75 -1.34 -3.58
CA LEU A 122 -8.87 -0.17 -3.50
C LEU A 122 -7.38 -0.56 -3.52
N ALA A 123 -7.03 -1.75 -3.05
CA ALA A 123 -5.65 -2.23 -3.08
C ALA A 123 -5.10 -2.34 -4.52
N TYR A 124 -5.91 -2.68 -5.52
CA TYR A 124 -5.46 -2.71 -6.92
C TYR A 124 -5.11 -1.32 -7.46
N LEU A 125 -5.85 -0.29 -7.06
CA LEU A 125 -5.53 1.09 -7.44
C LEU A 125 -4.19 1.52 -6.86
N THR A 126 -3.90 1.12 -5.62
CA THR A 126 -2.61 1.43 -5.00
C THR A 126 -1.42 0.77 -5.72
N LEU A 127 -1.58 -0.49 -6.17
CA LEU A 127 -0.58 -1.19 -7.00
C LEU A 127 -0.37 -0.47 -8.33
N ALA A 128 -1.44 -0.04 -9.00
CA ALA A 128 -1.36 0.71 -10.24
C ALA A 128 -0.60 2.04 -10.04
N ILE A 129 -0.88 2.77 -8.95
CA ILE A 129 -0.19 4.01 -8.61
C ILE A 129 1.31 3.78 -8.39
N LEU A 130 1.71 2.76 -7.64
CA LEU A 130 3.13 2.43 -7.44
C LEU A 130 3.82 2.03 -8.75
N ALA A 131 3.16 1.21 -9.59
CA ALA A 131 3.71 0.80 -10.87
C ALA A 131 3.93 2.01 -11.79
N ILE A 132 2.95 2.91 -11.89
CA ILE A 132 3.05 4.14 -12.69
C ILE A 132 4.12 5.08 -12.11
N GLY A 133 4.17 5.25 -10.79
CA GLY A 133 5.18 6.05 -10.10
C GLY A 133 6.59 5.57 -10.40
N THR A 134 6.82 4.26 -10.28
CA THR A 134 8.09 3.61 -10.61
C THR A 134 8.44 3.76 -12.09
N TRP A 135 7.48 3.56 -13.00
CA TRP A 135 7.72 3.74 -14.43
C TRP A 135 8.12 5.17 -14.79
N ARG A 136 7.45 6.17 -14.17
CA ARG A 136 7.79 7.58 -14.36
C ARG A 136 9.18 7.92 -13.82
N HIS A 137 9.58 7.33 -12.68
CA HIS A 137 10.93 7.47 -12.15
C HIS A 137 11.97 6.94 -13.15
N VAL A 138 11.79 5.72 -13.65
CA VAL A 138 12.69 5.12 -14.65
C VAL A 138 12.83 5.98 -15.90
N LYS A 139 11.73 6.56 -16.39
CA LYS A 139 11.72 7.39 -17.59
C LYS A 139 12.44 8.73 -17.41
N ARG A 140 12.41 9.30 -16.19
CA ARG A 140 13.02 10.61 -15.89
C ARG A 140 14.51 10.54 -15.56
N GLY A 141 15.02 9.34 -15.23
CA GLY A 141 16.41 9.14 -14.82
C GLY A 141 16.62 9.37 -13.32
N PRO A 142 17.86 9.27 -12.83
CA PRO A 142 18.17 9.45 -11.40
C PRO A 142 17.89 10.89 -10.97
N GLU A 143 16.80 11.08 -10.21
CA GLU A 143 16.51 12.33 -9.51
C GLU A 143 17.07 12.23 -8.10
N ALA A 144 17.59 13.34 -7.56
CA ALA A 144 18.00 13.40 -6.16
C ALA A 144 16.80 13.09 -5.26
N ASP A 145 16.95 12.11 -4.38
CA ASP A 145 16.03 11.89 -3.26
C ASP A 145 16.77 12.20 -1.95
N TRP A 146 16.03 12.23 -0.84
CA TRP A 146 16.60 12.52 0.47
C TRP A 146 17.72 11.55 0.87
N SER A 147 17.78 10.33 0.31
CA SER A 147 18.85 9.38 0.61
C SER A 147 20.20 9.81 0.03
N TRP A 148 20.20 10.51 -1.11
CA TRP A 148 21.40 11.08 -1.71
C TRP A 148 21.89 12.31 -0.93
N GLN A 149 20.98 13.16 -0.45
CA GLN A 149 21.32 14.36 0.34
C GLN A 149 22.06 13.99 1.62
N VAL A 150 21.57 12.99 2.38
CA VAL A 150 22.22 12.53 3.61
C VAL A 150 23.63 11.99 3.34
N GLY A 151 23.84 11.27 2.23
CA GLY A 151 25.16 10.74 1.88
C GLY A 151 26.19 11.83 1.55
N ASP A 152 25.75 12.93 0.95
CA ASP A 152 26.62 14.05 0.59
C ASP A 152 26.93 14.95 1.80
N GLU A 153 25.97 15.15 2.72
CA GLU A 153 26.20 15.83 4.00
C GLU A 153 27.21 15.09 4.88
N CYS A 154 27.10 13.77 5.00
CA CYS A 154 28.08 12.95 5.71
C CYS A 154 29.49 13.10 5.10
N ARG A 155 29.62 12.99 3.77
CA ARG A 155 30.92 13.17 3.09
C ARG A 155 31.51 14.56 3.25
N ALA A 156 30.68 15.60 3.24
CA ALA A 156 31.12 16.96 3.46
C ALA A 156 31.59 17.21 4.91
N THR A 157 31.06 16.46 5.86
CA THR A 157 31.43 16.54 7.28
C THR A 157 32.75 15.80 7.55
N ASP A 158 32.96 14.63 6.94
CA ASP A 158 34.21 13.85 7.06
C ASP A 158 35.42 14.52 6.40
N ALA A 159 35.18 15.48 5.49
CA ALA A 159 36.22 16.22 4.78
C ALA A 159 36.72 17.50 5.50
N ARG A 160 36.20 17.81 6.69
CA ARG A 160 36.57 18.97 7.52
C ARG A 160 37.39 18.56 8.74
#